data_AF-A0A0K8T771-F1
#
_entry.id   AF-A0A0K8T771-F1
#
_cell.length_a   1.000
_cell.length_b   1.000
_cell.length_c   1.000
_cell.angle_alpha   90.00
_cell.angle_beta   90.00
_cell.angle_gamma   90.00
#
_symmetry.space_group_name_H-M   'P 1'
#
loop_
_entity.id
_entity.type
_entity.pdbx_description
1 polymer ?
#
loop_
_entity_poly.entity_id
_entity_poly.type
_entity_poly.pdbx_seq_one_letter_code
_entity_poly.pdbx_strand_id
1 'polypeptide(L)'
;WAFWLDENGELINNLSNLKSRTALDKSLNKFLSQLASLKCENVKDWVAWVDRYPVPMVKLGKYFLRNKIFDTAITLFDSVIQMEPNFSAAAHYYKAGALGNMINWESMSEKDQENKGKLENEMIQAAKLFEKLGNEAMKNSAIVSKMKCSNKQGIIQIDAYEEQSKNLANLYHLFSQSIGDIFGHAVMPRSFENYSLKDPLTFKVHQYLLRDGILNHSVVSKQNMSQSEVKDLSCGYGVSVSDLNNFLVKWDAKMIKKLSRIQGRHETQFVSTF
;
A
#
# COMPACT_ATOMS: atom_id res chain seq x y z
N TRP A 1 16.21 -13.00 20.34
CA TRP A 1 16.18 -14.13 21.28
C TRP A 1 15.25 -15.24 20.78
N ALA A 2 13.95 -15.01 20.59
CA ALA A 2 13.03 -16.03 20.07
C ALA A 2 13.49 -16.65 18.72
N PHE A 3 13.87 -15.83 17.74
CA PHE A 3 14.40 -16.34 16.47
C PHE A 3 15.71 -17.14 16.62
N TRP A 4 16.59 -16.73 17.54
CA TRP A 4 17.80 -17.50 17.82
C TRP A 4 17.47 -18.86 18.43
N LEU A 5 16.46 -18.93 19.31
CA LEU A 5 16.00 -20.20 19.86
C LEU A 5 15.45 -21.12 18.76
N ASP A 6 14.65 -20.58 17.84
CA ASP A 6 14.11 -21.35 16.71
C ASP A 6 15.22 -21.87 15.81
N GLU A 7 16.19 -21.02 15.44
CA GLU A 7 17.35 -21.41 14.62
C GLU A 7 18.21 -22.50 15.28
N ASN A 8 18.25 -22.56 16.61
CA ASN A 8 19.06 -23.50 17.36
C ASN A 8 18.23 -24.64 18.00
N GLY A 9 16.95 -24.76 17.64
CA GLY A 9 16.03 -25.73 18.24
C GLY A 9 16.50 -27.18 18.15
N GLU A 10 17.08 -27.57 17.01
CA GLU A 10 17.63 -28.92 16.82
C GLU A 10 18.84 -29.20 17.72
N LEU A 11 19.68 -28.19 17.97
CA LEU A 11 20.83 -28.30 18.87
C LEU A 11 20.37 -28.41 20.33
N ILE A 12 19.34 -27.64 20.69
CA ILE A 12 18.71 -27.66 22.02
C ILE A 12 18.05 -29.02 22.30
N ASN A 13 17.37 -29.60 21.31
CA ASN A 13 16.74 -30.92 21.46
C ASN A 13 17.77 -32.06 21.61
N ASN A 14 19.01 -31.85 21.16
CA ASN A 14 20.08 -32.85 21.17
C ASN A 14 21.21 -32.53 22.17
N LEU A 15 20.90 -31.91 23.31
CA LEU A 15 21.87 -31.49 24.33
C LEU A 15 22.69 -32.63 24.96
N SER A 16 22.23 -33.87 24.87
CA SER A 16 22.97 -35.07 25.30
C SER A 16 24.21 -35.35 24.45
N ASN A 17 24.28 -34.81 23.24
CA ASN A 17 25.44 -34.92 22.35
C ASN A 17 26.43 -33.77 22.61
N LEU A 18 27.67 -34.12 22.97
CA LEU A 18 28.75 -33.16 23.21
C LEU A 18 28.98 -32.22 22.00
N LYS A 19 28.85 -32.72 20.76
CA LYS A 19 29.00 -31.89 19.56
C LYS A 19 27.92 -30.82 19.46
N SER A 20 26.67 -31.18 19.75
CA SER A 20 25.53 -30.26 19.74
C SER A 20 25.69 -29.19 20.82
N ARG A 21 26.17 -29.57 22.00
CA ARG A 21 26.45 -28.63 23.09
C ARG A 21 27.53 -27.61 22.73
N THR A 22 28.67 -28.07 22.19
CA THR A 22 29.75 -27.17 21.75
C THR A 22 29.30 -26.24 20.62
N ALA A 23 28.48 -26.73 19.69
CA ALA A 23 27.92 -25.92 18.61
C ALA A 23 26.95 -24.84 19.15
N LEU A 24 26.09 -25.22 20.12
CA LEU A 24 25.16 -24.31 20.77
C LEU A 24 25.90 -23.21 21.56
N ASP A 25 26.92 -23.57 22.34
CA ASP A 25 27.74 -22.61 23.08
C ASP A 25 28.45 -21.62 22.14
N LYS A 26 28.96 -22.10 21.00
CA LYS A 26 29.56 -21.23 19.98
C LYS A 26 28.52 -20.28 19.36
N SER A 27 27.32 -20.79 19.07
CA SER A 27 26.20 -19.99 18.56
C SER A 27 25.76 -18.92 19.56
N LEU A 28 25.64 -19.28 20.84
CA LEU A 28 25.28 -18.36 21.91
C LEU A 28 26.34 -17.28 22.11
N ASN A 29 27.62 -17.65 22.16
CA ASN A 29 28.71 -16.68 22.31
C ASN A 29 28.78 -15.71 21.13
N LYS A 30 28.50 -16.17 19.91
CA LYS A 30 28.37 -15.30 18.74
C LYS A 30 27.20 -14.33 18.90
N PHE A 31 26.03 -14.83 19.30
CA PHE A 31 24.84 -14.01 19.53
C PHE A 31 25.06 -12.95 20.63
N LEU A 32 25.67 -13.34 21.75
CA LEU A 32 25.99 -12.42 22.85
C LEU A 32 27.03 -11.37 22.44
N SER A 33 28.07 -11.76 21.69
CA SER A 33 29.04 -10.82 21.14
C SER A 33 28.40 -9.81 20.18
N GLN A 34 27.46 -10.26 19.34
CA GLN A 34 26.69 -9.38 18.47
C GLN A 34 25.83 -8.41 19.27
N LEU A 35 25.11 -8.89 20.29
CA LEU A 35 24.33 -8.02 21.18
C LEU A 35 25.20 -6.99 21.91
N ALA A 36 26.36 -7.40 22.41
CA ALA A 36 27.29 -6.51 23.09
C ALA A 36 27.88 -5.43 22.17
N SER A 37 27.92 -5.68 20.84
CA SER A 37 28.37 -4.70 19.84
C SER A 37 27.32 -3.64 19.50
N LEU A 38 26.05 -3.85 19.87
CA LEU A 38 24.97 -2.92 19.58
C LEU A 38 25.01 -1.75 20.57
N LYS A 39 25.34 -0.56 20.07
CA LYS A 39 25.29 0.68 20.84
C LYS A 39 23.83 1.11 21.09
N CYS A 40 23.58 1.83 22.17
CA CYS A 40 22.27 2.39 22.54
C CYS A 40 22.35 3.87 22.97
N GLU A 41 23.44 4.55 22.64
CA GLU A 41 23.68 5.93 23.10
C GLU A 41 22.86 6.93 22.29
N ASN A 42 22.66 6.67 21.00
CA ASN A 42 21.85 7.50 20.12
C ASN A 42 20.62 6.73 19.62
N VAL A 43 19.51 7.46 19.47
CA VAL A 43 18.27 6.98 18.85
C VAL A 43 18.51 6.39 17.45
N LYS A 44 19.53 6.86 16.71
CA LYS A 44 19.92 6.29 15.41
C LYS A 44 20.58 4.91 15.51
N ASP A 45 21.19 4.57 16.65
CA ASP A 45 21.82 3.26 16.86
C ASP A 45 20.78 2.14 16.92
N TRP A 46 19.52 2.48 17.22
CA TRP A 46 18.40 1.54 17.26
C TRP A 46 18.13 0.86 15.92
N VAL A 47 18.61 1.42 14.80
CA VAL A 47 18.54 0.79 13.47
C VAL A 47 19.21 -0.59 13.47
N ALA A 48 20.35 -0.73 14.13
CA ALA A 48 21.08 -1.99 14.19
C ALA A 48 20.33 -3.09 14.97
N TRP A 49 19.44 -2.70 15.89
CA TRP A 49 18.64 -3.63 16.68
C TRP A 49 17.47 -4.25 15.90
N VAL A 50 17.04 -3.59 14.82
CA VAL A 50 15.93 -4.04 13.98
C VAL A 50 16.40 -4.53 12.62
N ASP A 51 17.71 -4.52 12.35
CA ASP A 51 18.27 -4.91 11.06
C ASP A 51 17.77 -6.30 10.63
N ARG A 52 17.37 -6.41 9.36
CA ARG A 52 16.79 -7.62 8.75
C ARG A 52 15.46 -8.10 9.31
N TYR A 53 14.78 -7.30 10.14
CA TYR A 53 13.44 -7.64 10.65
C TYR A 53 12.41 -6.62 10.18
N PRO A 54 11.72 -6.87 9.04
CA PRO A 54 10.88 -5.87 8.39
C PRO A 54 9.82 -5.22 9.28
N VAL A 55 9.11 -6.00 10.09
CA VAL A 55 8.04 -5.48 10.97
C VAL A 55 8.60 -4.53 12.05
N PRO A 56 9.64 -4.91 12.83
CA PRO A 56 10.35 -3.98 13.71
C PRO A 56 10.93 -2.76 12.99
N MET A 57 11.48 -2.91 11.79
CA MET A 57 12.02 -1.79 11.00
C MET A 57 10.93 -0.78 10.66
N VAL A 58 9.76 -1.23 10.19
CA VAL A 58 8.61 -0.33 9.94
C VAL A 58 8.18 0.37 11.22
N LYS A 59 8.13 -0.33 12.35
CA LYS A 59 7.76 0.27 13.65
C LYS A 59 8.76 1.36 14.07
N LEU A 60 10.06 1.10 13.94
CA LEU A 60 11.09 2.09 14.24
C LEU A 60 11.07 3.26 13.25
N GLY A 61 10.88 3.00 11.96
CA GLY A 61 10.73 4.03 10.93
C GLY A 61 9.55 4.96 11.22
N LYS A 62 8.41 4.43 11.68
CA LYS A 62 7.27 5.24 12.14
C LYS A 62 7.62 6.13 13.33
N TYR A 63 8.44 5.62 14.26
CA TYR A 63 8.92 6.41 15.39
C TYR A 63 9.81 7.57 14.90
N PHE A 64 10.74 7.31 13.99
CA PHE A 64 11.57 8.36 13.39
C PHE A 64 10.76 9.39 12.62
N LEU A 65 9.75 8.96 11.86
CA LEU A 65 8.81 9.84 11.16
C LEU A 65 8.12 10.82 12.14
N ARG A 66 7.59 10.31 13.26
CA ARG A 66 6.94 11.13 14.30
C ARG A 66 7.89 12.14 14.96
N ASN A 67 9.18 11.79 15.05
CA ASN A 67 10.21 12.64 15.63
C ASN A 67 10.95 13.50 14.59
N LYS A 68 10.43 13.59 13.36
CA LYS A 68 11.01 14.39 12.26
C LYS A 68 12.43 13.97 11.84
N ILE A 69 12.80 12.72 12.09
CA ILE A 69 14.07 12.12 11.67
C ILE A 69 13.85 11.44 10.30
N PHE A 70 13.54 12.24 9.28
CA PHE A 70 12.99 11.74 8.02
C PHE A 70 13.98 10.88 7.23
N ASP A 71 15.24 11.30 7.09
CA ASP A 71 16.25 10.56 6.30
C ASP A 71 16.44 9.13 6.82
N THR A 72 16.57 8.98 8.14
CA THR A 72 16.73 7.66 8.77
C THR A 72 15.45 6.81 8.67
N ALA A 73 14.27 7.43 8.73
CA ALA A 73 13.01 6.74 8.51
C ALA A 73 12.93 6.19 7.08
N ILE A 74 13.29 7.00 6.08
CA ILE A 74 13.31 6.62 4.66
C ILE A 74 14.26 5.44 4.45
N THR A 75 15.48 5.48 5.00
CA THR A 75 16.45 4.36 4.87
C THR A 75 15.89 3.05 5.43
N LEU A 76 15.20 3.08 6.56
CA LEU A 76 14.54 1.89 7.12
C LEU A 76 13.44 1.37 6.19
N PHE A 77 12.61 2.26 5.64
CA PHE A 77 11.55 1.85 4.72
C PHE A 77 12.10 1.30 3.40
N ASP A 78 13.16 1.89 2.86
CA ASP A 78 13.85 1.39 1.65
C ASP A 78 14.37 -0.03 1.87
N SER A 79 14.99 -0.27 3.02
CA SER A 79 15.49 -1.59 3.39
C SER A 79 14.36 -2.62 3.46
N VAL A 80 13.20 -2.25 4.03
CA VAL A 80 12.01 -3.13 4.09
C VAL A 80 11.48 -3.43 2.69
N ILE A 81 11.38 -2.41 1.83
CA ILE A 81 10.91 -2.56 0.45
C ILE A 81 11.83 -3.50 -0.33
N GLN A 82 13.14 -3.41 -0.13
CA GLN A 82 14.10 -4.30 -0.78
C GLN A 82 14.00 -5.74 -0.28
N MET A 83 13.82 -5.94 1.03
CA MET A 83 13.76 -7.27 1.64
C MET A 83 12.46 -8.01 1.33
N GLU A 84 11.33 -7.31 1.41
CA GLU A 84 9.99 -7.90 1.29
C GLU A 84 9.10 -7.13 0.30
N PRO A 85 9.39 -7.13 -1.02
CA PRO A 85 8.68 -6.29 -1.98
C PRO A 85 7.17 -6.53 -2.05
N ASN A 86 6.70 -7.74 -1.72
CA ASN A 86 5.27 -8.09 -1.74
C ASN A 86 4.55 -7.77 -0.41
N PHE A 87 5.30 -7.51 0.67
CA PHE A 87 4.75 -7.24 2.01
C PHE A 87 5.22 -5.89 2.56
N SER A 88 5.63 -4.98 1.67
CA SER A 88 6.17 -3.65 1.98
C SER A 88 5.13 -2.54 1.92
N ALA A 89 3.83 -2.83 1.80
CA ALA A 89 2.76 -1.82 1.64
C ALA A 89 2.83 -0.71 2.71
N ALA A 90 3.06 -1.09 3.97
CA ALA A 90 3.24 -0.13 5.06
C ALA A 90 4.52 0.70 4.91
N ALA A 91 5.63 0.10 4.45
CA ALA A 91 6.88 0.82 4.25
C ALA A 91 6.75 1.89 3.16
N HIS A 92 6.15 1.54 2.01
CA HIS A 92 5.79 2.50 0.96
C HIS A 92 4.91 3.65 1.50
N TYR A 93 3.84 3.32 2.23
CA TYR A 93 2.92 4.31 2.79
C TYR A 93 3.61 5.30 3.75
N TYR A 94 4.41 4.81 4.70
CA TYR A 94 5.09 5.68 5.66
C TYR A 94 6.30 6.40 5.06
N LYS A 95 6.96 5.83 4.04
CA LYS A 95 8.00 6.51 3.27
C LYS A 95 7.42 7.71 2.52
N ALA A 96 6.27 7.55 1.89
CA ALA A 96 5.55 8.66 1.28
C ALA A 96 5.21 9.76 2.29
N GLY A 97 4.78 9.38 3.50
CA GLY A 97 4.58 10.32 4.60
C GLY A 97 5.86 11.08 5.00
N ALA A 98 7.01 10.42 5.04
CA ALA A 98 8.30 11.05 5.32
C ALA A 98 8.67 12.06 4.24
N LEU A 99 8.56 11.67 2.96
CA LEU A 99 8.82 12.54 1.81
C LEU A 99 7.91 13.78 1.83
N GLY A 100 6.62 13.59 2.15
CA GLY A 100 5.64 14.68 2.20
C GLY A 100 5.91 15.71 3.30
N ASN A 101 6.51 15.28 4.42
CA ASN A 101 6.93 16.18 5.49
C ASN A 101 8.24 16.90 5.18
N MET A 102 9.02 16.43 4.20
CA MET A 102 10.24 17.11 3.73
C MET A 102 9.94 18.14 2.63
N ILE A 103 8.71 18.19 2.12
CA ILE A 103 8.29 19.14 1.10
C ILE A 103 7.87 20.45 1.75
N ASN A 104 8.44 21.56 1.27
CA ASN A 104 7.87 22.88 1.55
C ASN A 104 6.73 23.19 0.58
N TRP A 105 5.50 22.96 1.02
CA TRP A 105 4.30 23.16 0.20
C TRP A 105 3.99 24.63 -0.12
N GLU A 106 4.52 25.58 0.65
CA GLU A 106 4.32 27.02 0.42
C GLU A 106 5.26 27.57 -0.66
N SER A 107 6.48 27.03 -0.72
CA SER A 107 7.49 27.40 -1.70
C SER A 107 8.08 26.14 -2.34
N MET A 108 7.47 25.71 -3.44
CA MET A 108 7.87 24.51 -4.16
C MET A 108 9.19 24.72 -4.91
N SER A 109 10.30 24.26 -4.33
CA SER A 109 11.59 24.18 -5.03
C SER A 109 11.66 23.00 -6.00
N GLU A 110 12.69 22.94 -6.85
CA GLU A 110 12.93 21.77 -7.71
C GLU A 110 13.06 20.46 -6.92
N LYS A 111 13.72 20.52 -5.75
CA LYS A 111 13.86 19.38 -4.83
C LYS A 111 12.51 18.96 -4.24
N ASP A 112 11.65 19.92 -3.92
CA ASP A 112 10.30 19.64 -3.42
C ASP A 112 9.43 18.98 -4.50
N GLN A 113 9.58 19.41 -5.76
CA GLN A 113 8.92 18.80 -6.91
C GLN A 113 9.38 17.34 -7.12
N GLU A 114 10.69 17.08 -6.98
CA GLU A 114 11.24 15.72 -7.03
C GLU A 114 10.69 14.85 -5.88
N ASN A 115 10.68 15.38 -4.65
CA ASN A 115 10.13 14.69 -3.49
C ASN A 115 8.62 14.42 -3.64
N LYS A 116 7.88 15.34 -4.26
CA LYS A 116 6.46 15.15 -4.58
C LYS A 116 6.26 13.98 -5.55
N GLY A 117 7.03 13.91 -6.63
CA GLY A 117 6.97 12.79 -7.57
C GLY A 117 7.33 11.45 -6.91
N LYS A 118 8.33 11.44 -6.02
CA LYS A 118 8.66 10.25 -5.22
C LYS A 118 7.51 9.86 -4.28
N LEU A 119 6.94 10.82 -3.55
CA LEU A 119 5.78 10.60 -2.69
C LEU A 119 4.62 9.98 -3.47
N GLU A 120 4.29 10.54 -4.63
CA GLU A 120 3.22 10.04 -5.49
C GLU A 120 3.46 8.58 -5.88
N ASN A 121 4.67 8.26 -6.35
CA ASN A 121 5.02 6.90 -6.71
C ASN A 121 4.93 5.94 -5.50
N GLU A 122 5.45 6.32 -4.34
CA GLU A 122 5.40 5.50 -3.12
C GLU A 122 3.95 5.23 -2.67
N MET A 123 3.08 6.23 -2.73
CA MET A 123 1.65 6.06 -2.44
C MET A 123 0.95 5.14 -3.45
N ILE A 124 1.28 5.26 -4.74
CA ILE A 124 0.74 4.35 -5.78
C ILE A 124 1.16 2.89 -5.50
N GLN A 125 2.43 2.65 -5.15
CA GLN A 125 2.90 1.31 -4.79
C GLN A 125 2.19 0.78 -3.53
N ALA A 126 2.03 1.63 -2.51
CA ALA A 126 1.29 1.27 -1.30
C ALA A 126 -0.16 0.85 -1.61
N ALA A 127 -0.88 1.64 -2.41
CA ALA A 127 -2.26 1.35 -2.81
C ALA A 127 -2.38 0.02 -3.57
N LYS A 128 -1.51 -0.19 -4.57
CA LYS A 128 -1.45 -1.45 -5.34
C LYS A 128 -1.24 -2.66 -4.43
N LEU A 129 -0.33 -2.56 -3.46
CA LEU A 129 -0.04 -3.64 -2.53
C LEU A 129 -1.19 -3.86 -1.53
N PHE A 130 -1.81 -2.80 -0.99
CA PHE A 130 -2.97 -2.94 -0.11
C PHE A 130 -4.14 -3.63 -0.81
N GLU A 131 -4.44 -3.24 -2.05
CA GLU A 131 -5.48 -3.88 -2.84
C GLU A 131 -5.16 -5.35 -3.12
N LYS A 132 -3.92 -5.65 -3.54
CA LYS A 132 -3.45 -7.03 -3.75
C LYS A 132 -3.62 -7.88 -2.50
N LEU A 133 -3.11 -7.41 -1.35
CA LEU A 133 -3.17 -8.14 -0.07
C LEU A 133 -4.62 -8.32 0.41
N GLY A 134 -5.49 -7.32 0.23
CA GLY A 134 -6.92 -7.43 0.54
C GLY A 134 -7.62 -8.47 -0.32
N ASN A 135 -7.34 -8.46 -1.63
CA ASN A 135 -7.87 -9.45 -2.57
C ASN A 135 -7.38 -10.87 -2.26
N GLU A 136 -6.10 -11.03 -1.90
CA GLU A 136 -5.53 -12.31 -1.47
C GLU A 136 -6.17 -12.81 -0.17
N ALA A 137 -6.37 -11.95 0.83
CA ALA A 137 -7.04 -12.30 2.07
C ALA A 137 -8.47 -12.82 1.82
N MET A 138 -9.24 -12.15 0.95
CA MET A 138 -10.59 -12.57 0.57
C MET A 138 -10.59 -13.88 -0.23
N LYS A 139 -9.65 -14.06 -1.17
CA LYS A 139 -9.50 -15.32 -1.93
C LYS A 139 -9.17 -16.49 -1.00
N ASN A 140 -8.22 -16.31 -0.09
CA ASN A 140 -7.82 -17.34 0.88
C ASN A 140 -8.98 -17.70 1.80
N SER A 141 -9.74 -16.71 2.28
CA SER A 141 -10.97 -16.92 3.04
C SER A 141 -11.97 -17.80 2.28
N ALA A 142 -12.26 -17.47 1.02
CA ALA A 142 -13.18 -18.25 0.19
C ALA A 142 -12.70 -19.69 -0.05
N ILE A 143 -11.39 -19.91 -0.20
CA ILE A 143 -10.80 -21.24 -0.33
C ILE A 143 -11.00 -22.05 0.96
N VAL A 144 -10.69 -21.46 2.12
CA VAL A 144 -10.88 -22.10 3.42
C VAL A 144 -12.36 -22.43 3.65
N SER A 145 -13.28 -21.50 3.34
CA SER A 145 -14.72 -21.75 3.47
C SER A 145 -15.20 -22.88 2.54
N LYS A 146 -14.64 -23.00 1.32
CA LYS A 146 -14.91 -24.16 0.44
C LYS A 146 -14.38 -25.47 1.02
N MET A 147 -13.16 -25.47 1.57
CA MET A 147 -12.56 -26.64 2.22
C MET A 147 -13.37 -27.10 3.44
N LYS A 148 -13.94 -26.15 4.20
CA LYS A 148 -14.88 -26.46 5.29
C LYS A 148 -16.11 -27.21 4.77
N CYS A 149 -16.76 -26.71 3.72
CA CYS A 149 -17.96 -27.32 3.16
C CYS A 149 -17.74 -28.72 2.58
N SER A 150 -16.52 -29.04 2.11
CA SER A 150 -16.21 -30.37 1.58
C SER A 150 -15.89 -31.42 2.66
N ASN A 151 -15.43 -31.01 3.85
CA ASN A 151 -15.10 -31.93 4.95
C ASN A 151 -16.28 -32.06 5.94
N LYS A 152 -17.21 -32.99 5.66
CA LYS A 152 -18.41 -33.24 6.49
C LYS A 152 -18.16 -33.82 7.89
N GLN A 153 -16.90 -34.06 8.31
CA GLN A 153 -16.60 -34.85 9.51
C GLN A 153 -15.56 -34.28 10.49
N GLY A 154 -15.11 -33.02 10.40
CA GLY A 154 -14.06 -32.55 11.31
C GLY A 154 -13.98 -31.04 11.57
N ILE A 155 -14.41 -30.66 12.79
CA ILE A 155 -13.83 -29.69 13.74
C ILE A 155 -13.65 -28.21 13.31
N ILE A 156 -13.51 -27.84 12.04
CA ILE A 156 -13.28 -26.43 11.66
C ILE A 156 -14.61 -25.73 11.31
N GLN A 157 -15.48 -25.57 12.31
CA GLN A 157 -16.65 -24.68 12.23
C GLN A 157 -16.31 -23.25 12.67
N ILE A 158 -15.06 -22.96 13.02
CA ILE A 158 -14.66 -21.65 13.54
C ILE A 158 -14.57 -20.65 12.39
N ASP A 159 -15.46 -19.67 12.38
CA ASP A 159 -15.50 -18.59 11.39
C ASP A 159 -14.49 -17.46 11.65
N ALA A 160 -13.70 -17.59 12.72
CA ALA A 160 -12.69 -16.60 13.09
C ALA A 160 -11.69 -16.30 11.97
N TYR A 161 -11.30 -17.31 11.17
CA TYR A 161 -10.41 -17.07 10.02
C TYR A 161 -11.10 -16.17 8.96
N GLU A 162 -12.35 -16.45 8.64
CA GLU A 162 -13.11 -15.66 7.67
C GLU A 162 -13.34 -14.23 8.17
N GLU A 163 -13.67 -14.08 9.46
CA GLU A 163 -13.81 -12.77 10.11
C GLU A 163 -12.49 -11.99 10.12
N GLN A 164 -11.37 -12.64 10.46
CA GLN A 164 -10.04 -12.03 10.43
C GLN A 164 -9.66 -11.59 9.02
N SER A 165 -9.89 -12.43 8.01
CA SER A 165 -9.61 -12.08 6.61
C SER A 165 -10.47 -10.93 6.12
N LYS A 166 -11.76 -10.88 6.48
CA LYS A 166 -12.65 -9.77 6.17
C LYS A 166 -12.17 -8.47 6.83
N ASN A 167 -11.84 -8.52 8.12
CA ASN A 167 -11.31 -7.36 8.85
C ASN A 167 -10.00 -6.86 8.25
N LEU A 168 -9.10 -7.78 7.86
CA LEU A 168 -7.83 -7.43 7.21
C LEU A 168 -8.03 -6.77 5.85
N ALA A 169 -8.90 -7.34 5.01
CA ALA A 169 -9.24 -6.76 3.72
C ALA A 169 -9.92 -5.39 3.85
N ASN A 170 -10.83 -5.22 4.81
CA ASN A 170 -11.43 -3.92 5.12
C ASN A 170 -10.37 -2.89 5.55
N LEU A 171 -9.42 -3.29 6.40
CA LEU A 171 -8.32 -2.42 6.82
C LEU A 171 -7.47 -1.98 5.63
N TYR A 172 -7.11 -2.89 4.74
CA TYR A 172 -6.35 -2.56 3.54
C TYR A 172 -7.15 -1.68 2.57
N HIS A 173 -8.46 -1.92 2.43
CA HIS A 173 -9.32 -1.05 1.65
C HIS A 173 -9.35 0.37 2.21
N LEU A 174 -9.45 0.55 3.53
CA LEU A 174 -9.40 1.86 4.18
C LEU A 174 -8.07 2.59 3.92
N PHE A 175 -6.93 1.87 3.96
CA PHE A 175 -5.64 2.47 3.62
C PHE A 175 -5.57 2.89 2.14
N SER A 176 -6.05 2.03 1.22
CA SER A 176 -6.10 2.37 -0.20
C SER A 176 -7.01 3.58 -0.47
N GLN A 177 -8.18 3.62 0.17
CA GLN A 177 -9.10 4.76 0.10
C GLN A 177 -8.45 6.03 0.65
N SER A 178 -7.77 5.95 1.80
CA SER A 178 -7.04 7.08 2.37
C SER A 178 -5.97 7.63 1.42
N ILE A 179 -5.32 6.78 0.63
CA ILE A 179 -4.37 7.23 -0.40
C ILE A 179 -5.11 7.99 -1.50
N GLY A 180 -6.27 7.49 -1.94
CA GLY A 180 -7.15 8.20 -2.87
C GLY A 180 -7.61 9.56 -2.34
N ASP A 181 -7.96 9.63 -1.05
CA ASP A 181 -8.32 10.89 -0.39
C ASP A 181 -7.13 11.89 -0.37
N ILE A 182 -5.90 11.41 -0.15
CA ILE A 182 -4.68 12.23 -0.12
C ILE A 182 -4.34 12.81 -1.50
N PHE A 183 -4.48 12.01 -2.56
CA PHE A 183 -4.32 12.51 -3.94
C PHE A 183 -5.47 13.41 -4.39
N GLY A 184 -6.56 13.40 -3.64
CA GLY A 184 -7.81 14.01 -4.01
C GLY A 184 -8.57 13.11 -4.99
N HIS A 185 -9.87 12.99 -4.79
CA HIS A 185 -10.74 12.46 -5.83
C HIS A 185 -10.87 13.50 -6.94
N ALA A 186 -11.02 13.05 -8.17
CA ALA A 186 -11.53 13.91 -9.24
C ALA A 186 -12.75 14.67 -8.72
N VAL A 187 -12.67 16.00 -8.68
CA VAL A 187 -13.75 16.86 -8.19
C VAL A 187 -14.91 16.70 -9.17
N MET A 188 -15.95 15.99 -8.75
CA MET A 188 -17.13 15.73 -9.55
C MET A 188 -18.27 16.63 -9.06
N PRO A 189 -19.33 16.84 -9.85
CA PRO A 189 -20.51 17.56 -9.39
C PRO A 189 -21.00 17.09 -8.01
N ARG A 190 -21.07 15.76 -7.81
CA ARG A 190 -21.42 15.13 -6.52
C ARG A 190 -20.51 15.52 -5.34
N SER A 191 -19.27 15.95 -5.60
CA SER A 191 -18.35 16.43 -4.56
C SER A 191 -18.83 17.74 -3.91
N PHE A 192 -19.79 18.44 -4.54
CA PHE A 192 -20.42 19.65 -4.01
C PHE A 192 -21.80 19.41 -3.39
N GLU A 193 -22.29 18.16 -3.36
CA GLU A 193 -23.57 17.85 -2.73
C GLU A 193 -23.51 18.10 -1.22
N ASN A 194 -24.46 18.89 -0.73
CA ASN A 194 -24.66 19.10 0.70
C ASN A 194 -26.15 19.35 0.99
N TYR A 195 -26.52 19.61 2.25
CA TYR A 195 -27.92 19.85 2.63
C TYR A 195 -28.61 20.97 1.82
N SER A 196 -27.84 21.91 1.28
CA SER A 196 -28.30 23.09 0.53
C SER A 196 -28.12 22.96 -1.00
N LEU A 197 -27.19 22.11 -1.46
CA LEU A 197 -26.79 21.95 -2.84
C LEU A 197 -27.14 20.55 -3.33
N LYS A 198 -28.11 20.46 -4.24
CA LYS A 198 -28.51 19.20 -4.92
C LYS A 198 -28.22 19.25 -6.43
N ASP A 199 -28.34 18.08 -7.07
CA ASP A 199 -27.92 17.71 -8.43
C ASP A 199 -27.91 18.80 -9.54
N PRO A 200 -28.89 19.71 -9.66
CA PRO A 200 -28.82 20.75 -10.70
C PRO A 200 -27.82 21.87 -10.38
N LEU A 201 -27.67 22.22 -9.09
CA LEU A 201 -26.83 23.31 -8.63
C LEU A 201 -25.37 22.87 -8.54
N THR A 202 -25.13 21.65 -8.07
CA THR A 202 -23.80 21.07 -7.94
C THR A 202 -23.10 20.95 -9.29
N PHE A 203 -23.84 20.58 -10.33
CA PHE A 203 -23.34 20.58 -11.71
C PHE A 203 -22.98 21.98 -12.22
N LYS A 204 -23.80 23.00 -11.91
CA LYS A 204 -23.52 24.40 -12.29
C LYS A 204 -22.28 24.94 -11.58
N VAL A 205 -22.12 24.64 -10.28
CA VAL A 205 -20.93 25.02 -9.51
C VAL A 205 -19.69 24.37 -10.11
N HIS A 206 -19.74 23.06 -10.38
CA HIS A 206 -18.64 22.36 -11.03
C HIS A 206 -18.28 22.95 -12.41
N GLN A 207 -19.29 23.25 -13.26
CA GLN A 207 -19.05 23.90 -14.55
C GLN A 207 -18.47 25.32 -14.41
N TYR A 208 -18.90 26.07 -13.41
CA TYR A 208 -18.36 27.40 -13.12
C TYR A 208 -16.88 27.30 -12.75
N LEU A 209 -16.52 26.39 -11.83
CA LEU A 209 -15.14 26.21 -11.37
C LEU A 209 -14.21 25.71 -12.49
N LEU A 210 -14.71 24.89 -13.42
CA LEU A 210 -13.97 24.53 -14.63
C LEU A 210 -13.76 25.74 -15.57
N ARG A 211 -14.80 26.56 -15.76
CA ARG A 211 -14.73 27.74 -16.64
C ARG A 211 -13.80 28.82 -16.09
N ASP A 212 -13.76 28.99 -14.77
CA ASP A 212 -12.93 29.97 -14.07
C ASP A 212 -11.46 29.52 -13.94
N GLY A 213 -11.12 28.31 -14.41
CA GLY A 213 -9.77 27.76 -14.34
C GLY A 213 -9.34 27.30 -12.94
N ILE A 214 -10.28 27.26 -11.98
CA ILE A 214 -10.03 26.77 -10.63
C ILE A 214 -9.90 25.23 -10.63
N LEU A 215 -10.70 24.54 -11.45
CA LEU A 215 -10.57 23.12 -11.72
C LEU A 215 -9.99 22.88 -13.12
N ASN A 216 -9.10 21.89 -13.22
CA ASN A 216 -8.61 21.42 -14.51
C ASN A 216 -9.59 20.41 -15.13
N HIS A 217 -9.72 20.42 -16.45
CA HIS A 217 -10.47 19.39 -17.16
C HIS A 217 -9.73 18.04 -17.08
N SER A 218 -10.46 16.97 -16.76
CA SER A 218 -9.94 15.60 -16.88
C SER A 218 -9.63 15.29 -18.36
N VAL A 219 -8.38 14.87 -18.60
CA VAL A 219 -7.88 14.49 -19.93
C VAL A 219 -7.44 13.04 -19.87
N VAL A 220 -7.83 12.25 -20.89
CA VAL A 220 -7.30 10.89 -21.04
C VAL A 220 -5.88 10.99 -21.60
N SER A 221 -4.90 10.43 -20.89
CA SER A 221 -3.52 10.37 -21.36
C SER A 221 -3.08 8.92 -21.52
N LYS A 222 -2.68 8.55 -22.73
CA LYS A 222 -2.05 7.26 -23.04
C LYS A 222 -0.55 7.30 -22.78
N GLN A 223 0.08 8.46 -22.90
CA GLN A 223 1.54 8.61 -23.03
C GLN A 223 2.35 8.06 -21.85
N ASN A 224 1.77 7.94 -20.67
CA ASN A 224 2.47 7.53 -19.46
C ASN A 224 2.08 6.13 -18.94
N MET A 225 1.23 5.39 -19.66
CA MET A 225 0.68 4.14 -19.15
C MET A 225 1.50 2.92 -19.61
N SER A 226 2.04 2.17 -18.66
CA SER A 226 2.77 0.93 -18.93
C SER A 226 1.82 -0.21 -19.34
N GLN A 227 2.34 -1.22 -20.04
CA GLN A 227 1.55 -2.40 -20.43
C GLN A 227 1.02 -3.20 -19.22
N SER A 228 1.73 -3.18 -18.09
CA SER A 228 1.23 -3.75 -16.83
C SER A 228 0.02 -2.98 -16.32
N GLU A 229 0.05 -1.65 -16.33
CA GLU A 229 -1.07 -0.82 -15.87
C GLU A 229 -2.30 -0.94 -16.76
N VAL A 230 -2.12 -1.06 -18.09
CA VAL A 230 -3.23 -1.33 -19.01
C VAL A 230 -3.88 -2.68 -18.70
N LYS A 231 -3.09 -3.70 -18.36
CA LYS A 231 -3.62 -5.03 -17.97
C LYS A 231 -4.32 -4.97 -16.62
N ASP A 232 -3.77 -4.27 -15.64
CA ASP A 232 -4.37 -4.11 -14.32
C ASP A 232 -5.71 -3.37 -14.42
N LEU A 233 -5.79 -2.30 -15.22
CA LEU A 233 -7.03 -1.57 -15.49
C LEU A 233 -8.04 -2.40 -16.28
N SER A 234 -7.59 -3.12 -17.30
CA SER A 234 -8.41 -4.05 -18.07
C SER A 234 -9.07 -5.10 -17.15
N CYS A 235 -8.30 -5.69 -16.24
CA CYS A 235 -8.80 -6.63 -15.24
C CYS A 235 -9.74 -5.95 -14.22
N GLY A 236 -9.37 -4.79 -13.68
CA GLY A 236 -10.14 -4.09 -12.65
C GLY A 236 -11.51 -3.62 -13.14
N TYR A 237 -11.61 -3.17 -14.40
CA TYR A 237 -12.86 -2.69 -14.99
C TYR A 237 -13.59 -3.74 -15.83
N GLY A 238 -13.04 -4.96 -15.98
CA GLY A 238 -13.66 -6.02 -16.78
C GLY A 238 -13.75 -5.72 -18.28
N VAL A 239 -12.86 -4.88 -18.79
CA VAL A 239 -12.80 -4.47 -20.21
C VAL A 239 -11.63 -5.17 -20.87
N SER A 240 -11.75 -5.62 -22.13
CA SER A 240 -10.62 -6.27 -22.81
C SER A 240 -9.45 -5.30 -23.01
N VAL A 241 -8.21 -5.79 -22.97
CA VAL A 241 -7.01 -4.99 -23.22
C VAL A 241 -7.07 -4.29 -24.58
N SER A 242 -7.65 -4.95 -25.59
CA SER A 242 -7.86 -4.37 -26.92
C SER A 242 -8.85 -3.21 -26.88
N ASP A 243 -9.98 -3.35 -26.17
CA ASP A 243 -11.00 -2.30 -26.10
C ASP A 243 -10.50 -1.10 -25.29
N LEU A 244 -9.76 -1.35 -24.21
CA LEU A 244 -9.12 -0.31 -23.42
C LEU A 244 -8.06 0.43 -24.24
N ASN A 245 -7.21 -0.28 -24.98
CA ASN A 245 -6.23 0.36 -25.86
C ASN A 245 -6.90 1.17 -26.98
N ASN A 246 -7.97 0.66 -27.59
CA ASN A 246 -8.74 1.37 -28.59
C ASN A 246 -9.35 2.65 -28.01
N PHE A 247 -9.88 2.59 -26.78
CA PHE A 247 -10.38 3.75 -26.06
C PHE A 247 -9.27 4.76 -25.80
N LEU A 248 -8.14 4.34 -25.22
CA LEU A 248 -7.01 5.21 -24.90
C LEU A 248 -6.44 5.89 -26.14
N VAL A 249 -6.28 5.18 -27.26
CA VAL A 249 -5.85 5.77 -28.54
C VAL A 249 -6.87 6.77 -29.08
N LYS A 250 -8.15 6.43 -29.02
CA LYS A 250 -9.22 7.29 -29.54
C LYS A 250 -9.39 8.57 -28.74
N TRP A 251 -9.13 8.52 -27.43
CA TRP A 251 -9.36 9.61 -26.50
C TRP A 251 -8.09 10.29 -25.98
N ASP A 252 -6.91 9.89 -26.44
CA ASP A 252 -5.64 10.49 -26.04
C ASP A 252 -5.63 12.00 -26.25
N ALA A 253 -5.22 12.74 -25.22
CA ALA A 253 -5.23 14.20 -25.14
C ALA A 253 -6.62 14.87 -25.36
N LYS A 254 -7.72 14.09 -25.35
CA LYS A 254 -9.08 14.64 -25.46
C LYS A 254 -9.69 14.92 -24.10
N MET A 255 -10.35 16.07 -23.98
CA MET A 255 -11.12 16.43 -22.80
C MET A 255 -12.42 15.62 -22.70
N ILE A 256 -12.71 15.11 -21.51
CA ILE A 256 -14.01 14.51 -21.22
C ILE A 256 -14.99 15.63 -20.85
N LYS A 257 -15.71 16.16 -21.84
CA LYS A 257 -16.68 17.27 -21.65
C LYS A 257 -17.97 16.86 -20.92
N LYS A 258 -18.28 15.56 -20.90
CA LYS A 258 -19.47 14.99 -20.24
C LYS A 258 -19.23 13.50 -19.99
N LEU A 259 -19.23 13.06 -18.73
CA LEU A 259 -19.46 11.66 -18.36
C LEU A 259 -20.97 11.37 -18.52
N SER A 260 -21.52 11.55 -19.72
CA SER A 260 -22.84 11.01 -20.01
C SER A 260 -22.71 9.50 -20.02
N ARG A 261 -23.47 8.81 -19.15
CA ARG A 261 -23.67 7.36 -19.10
C ARG A 261 -23.29 6.73 -20.44
N ILE A 262 -22.22 5.94 -20.46
CA ILE A 262 -21.99 4.95 -21.53
C ILE A 262 -23.10 3.91 -21.32
N GLN A 263 -24.29 4.21 -21.81
CA GLN A 263 -25.43 3.32 -21.80
C GLN A 263 -25.25 2.37 -22.99
N GLY A 264 -24.63 1.23 -22.71
CA GLY A 264 -24.39 0.16 -23.68
C GLY A 264 -24.19 -1.17 -22.95
N ARG A 265 -25.31 -1.80 -22.57
CA ARG A 265 -25.47 -3.20 -22.15
C ARG A 265 -24.28 -3.83 -21.41
N HIS A 266 -24.17 -3.52 -20.13
CA HIS A 266 -24.16 -4.45 -18.99
C HIS A 266 -23.90 -3.58 -17.76
N GLU A 267 -24.67 -3.80 -16.71
CA GLU A 267 -24.63 -3.00 -15.48
C GLU A 267 -23.29 -3.16 -14.78
N THR A 268 -22.41 -2.17 -14.91
CA THR A 268 -21.28 -2.01 -13.98
C THR A 268 -21.11 -0.52 -13.70
N GLN A 269 -21.32 -0.16 -12.43
CA GLN A 269 -21.12 1.19 -11.91
C GLN A 269 -19.66 1.59 -12.14
N PHE A 270 -19.44 2.57 -13.04
CA PHE A 270 -18.16 3.26 -13.15
C PHE A 270 -17.95 4.10 -11.89
N VAL A 271 -17.25 3.54 -10.90
CA VAL A 271 -16.64 4.30 -9.82
C VAL A 271 -15.29 4.79 -10.35
N SER A 272 -15.25 6.07 -10.68
CA SER A 272 -14.03 6.75 -11.13
C SER A 272 -13.06 6.93 -9.95
N THR A 273 -11.90 6.29 -10.04
CA THR A 273 -10.71 6.64 -9.25
C THR A 273 -9.56 6.86 -10.21
N PHE A 274 -9.30 8.12 -10.55
CA PHE A 274 -8.01 8.73 -10.93
C PHE A 274 -8.20 10.25 -10.89
#